data_AF-A0A957E3H7-F1
#
_entry.id   AF-A0A957E3H7-F1
#
_cell.length_a   1.000
_cell.length_b   1.000
_cell.length_c   1.000
_cell.angle_alpha   90.00
_cell.angle_beta   90.00
_cell.angle_gamma   90.00
#
_symmetry.space_group_name_H-M   'P 1'
#
loop_
_entity.id
_entity.type
_entity.pdbx_description
1 polymer ?
#
loop_
_entity_poly.entity_id
_entity_poly.type
_entity_poly.pdbx_seq_one_letter_code
_entity_poly.pdbx_strand_id
1 'polypeptide(L)'
;MDTTHTRESIPVVKRDEYDAAWQAKREAVSIEGQETLYVELITALERKRPLSGQKYNRTMRKFVKRGLPWLNKSQVIDVYERLCAAGLMTFDPDLRIHLQMKPTRSQAGVTVVTVLTKPYPCPGKCIFCPTDVRMPKSYLHDEPGAQRAERHGFDPYEQTAVRIRALEQIGHPAEKIELLILGGTWSSYTRDYQEWFVKRCFDAMNDEESTTLLEAQEKNAVGPHRNVGLVVETRQDRIDVDELRWLRYLGVTKVQVGIQSMDDHILAINARGHDVQATRDAFRLLRLAGFKIHGHWMANLLGATVESDVEDYGRLWSDIAIRPDELKLYPCMLVKNAELHDYWLRGEYTPYTEDEVKYVLMACMTQTPRWVRLNRVIRDFPTTNVVEGNKKANMRQIAQRAMEKEGLRQQDIRYREIRREQVTLADLELRVDSYQTDATTEHFLSFETADERIAGFLRLSLPNCDTRHPLPELEDHAMIREVHVYGPALNLGDDSQGEAQHMGLGTKLVLQAKAMARAAGYGHIAVISAIGTRNYYTKHGFQLNGLYMTCPISD
;
A
#
# COMPACT_ATOMS: atom_id res chain seq x y z
N MET A 1 -33.39 18.75 25.91
CA MET A 1 -34.02 17.42 25.86
C MET A 1 -32.95 16.45 25.43
N ASP A 2 -32.66 15.54 26.35
CA ASP A 2 -31.57 14.58 26.37
C ASP A 2 -31.71 13.58 25.22
N THR A 3 -30.70 13.46 24.35
CA THR A 3 -30.65 12.44 23.29
C THR A 3 -29.36 11.65 23.44
N THR A 4 -29.39 10.75 24.41
CA THR A 4 -28.51 9.60 24.50
C THR A 4 -28.70 8.74 23.24
N HIS A 5 -27.81 8.90 22.26
CA HIS A 5 -27.75 8.01 21.12
C HIS A 5 -27.32 6.61 21.58
N THR A 6 -28.28 5.70 21.60
CA THR A 6 -28.06 4.27 21.79
C THR A 6 -27.13 3.76 20.70
N ARG A 7 -26.00 3.18 21.12
CA ARG A 7 -25.13 2.37 20.26
C ARG A 7 -25.95 1.22 19.68
N GLU A 8 -26.33 1.31 18.41
CA GLU A 8 -26.86 0.15 17.70
C GLU A 8 -25.77 -0.91 17.61
N SER A 9 -25.94 -1.98 18.37
CA SER A 9 -25.05 -3.14 18.36
C SER A 9 -25.17 -3.85 17.02
N ILE A 10 -24.12 -3.73 16.20
CA ILE A 10 -23.89 -4.63 15.07
C ILE A 10 -23.87 -6.06 15.64
N PRO A 11 -24.54 -7.06 15.02
CA PRO A 11 -24.43 -8.44 15.45
C PRO A 11 -22.98 -8.92 15.27
N VAL A 12 -22.20 -8.82 16.35
CA VAL A 12 -20.83 -9.32 16.44
C VAL A 12 -20.91 -10.81 16.76
N VAL A 13 -20.22 -11.65 15.98
CA VAL A 13 -19.98 -13.06 16.34
C VAL A 13 -19.31 -13.08 17.72
N LYS A 14 -19.90 -13.78 18.69
CA LYS A 14 -19.44 -13.79 20.09
C LYS A 14 -17.91 -14.00 20.18
N ARG A 15 -17.24 -12.99 20.73
CA ARG A 15 -15.79 -12.86 20.92
C ARG A 15 -15.17 -14.08 21.63
N ASP A 16 -15.92 -14.64 22.58
CA ASP A 16 -15.43 -15.61 23.55
C ASP A 16 -15.14 -17.01 22.98
N GLU A 17 -15.91 -17.48 21.99
CA GLU A 17 -15.73 -18.83 21.42
C GLU A 17 -14.54 -18.92 20.45
N TYR A 18 -14.20 -17.80 19.79
CA TYR A 18 -13.06 -17.72 18.87
C TYR A 18 -11.74 -17.37 19.57
N ASP A 19 -11.79 -16.51 20.60
CA ASP A 19 -10.59 -16.16 21.38
C ASP A 19 -10.01 -17.40 22.09
N ALA A 20 -10.83 -18.33 22.57
CA ALA A 20 -10.35 -19.58 23.15
C ALA A 20 -9.58 -20.45 22.12
N ALA A 21 -10.12 -20.64 20.92
CA ALA A 21 -9.48 -21.44 19.87
C ALA A 21 -8.26 -20.74 19.22
N TRP A 22 -8.21 -19.41 19.27
CA TRP A 22 -7.12 -18.59 18.73
C TRP A 22 -5.99 -18.37 19.75
N GLN A 23 -6.31 -18.18 21.03
CA GLN A 23 -5.33 -18.18 22.13
C GLN A 23 -4.72 -19.57 22.33
N ALA A 24 -5.48 -20.66 22.20
CA ALA A 24 -4.94 -22.02 22.22
C ALA A 24 -3.89 -22.29 21.13
N LYS A 25 -3.87 -21.51 20.03
CA LYS A 25 -2.83 -21.59 18.98
C LYS A 25 -1.59 -20.72 19.26
N ARG A 26 -1.61 -19.91 20.33
CA ARG A 26 -0.57 -18.92 20.69
C ARG A 26 -0.12 -19.04 22.15
N GLU A 27 -0.53 -20.07 22.87
CA GLU A 27 0.11 -20.40 24.15
C GLU A 27 1.62 -20.48 23.95
N ALA A 28 2.34 -19.82 24.86
CA ALA A 28 3.79 -19.87 24.91
C ALA A 28 4.18 -21.34 25.03
N VAL A 29 4.93 -21.83 24.06
CA VAL A 29 5.34 -23.24 24.05
C VAL A 29 6.32 -23.41 25.19
N SER A 30 6.00 -24.28 26.14
CA SER A 30 6.97 -24.62 27.18
C SER A 30 8.18 -25.28 26.53
N ILE A 31 9.36 -24.74 26.80
CA ILE A 31 10.63 -25.33 26.41
C ILE A 31 11.19 -26.25 27.50
N GLU A 32 10.62 -26.21 28.71
CA GLU A 32 11.09 -26.93 29.88
C GLU A 32 11.00 -28.45 29.67
N GLY A 33 12.11 -29.14 29.89
CA GLY A 33 12.23 -30.60 29.77
C GLY A 33 12.33 -31.12 28.33
N GLN A 34 12.38 -30.24 27.33
CA GLN A 34 12.58 -30.60 25.91
C GLN A 34 13.63 -29.73 25.20
N GLU A 35 14.45 -29.01 25.96
CA GLU A 35 15.41 -28.00 25.49
C GLU A 35 16.35 -28.55 24.42
N THR A 36 16.93 -29.73 24.65
CA THR A 36 17.83 -30.40 23.70
C THR A 36 17.13 -30.70 22.37
N LEU A 37 15.85 -31.11 22.41
CA LEU A 37 15.09 -31.42 21.20
C LEU A 37 14.76 -30.15 20.40
N TYR A 38 14.51 -29.03 21.09
CA TYR A 38 14.30 -27.73 20.45
C TYR A 38 15.58 -27.17 19.84
N VAL A 39 16.74 -27.28 20.51
CA VAL A 39 18.05 -26.92 19.93
C VAL A 39 18.28 -27.71 18.64
N GLU A 40 18.06 -29.03 18.66
CA GLU A 40 18.18 -29.85 17.46
C GLU A 40 17.21 -29.45 16.35
N LEU A 41 15.98 -29.04 16.69
CA LEU A 41 15.00 -28.54 15.72
C LEU A 41 15.54 -27.28 15.03
N ILE A 42 16.01 -26.30 15.81
CA ILE A 42 16.54 -25.05 15.28
C ILE A 42 17.77 -25.32 14.39
N THR A 43 18.72 -26.12 14.85
CA THR A 43 19.90 -26.50 14.03
C THR A 43 19.49 -27.25 12.76
N ALA A 44 18.45 -28.10 12.80
CA ALA A 44 17.96 -28.79 11.61
C ALA A 44 17.29 -27.83 10.61
N LEU A 45 16.62 -26.78 11.08
CA LEU A 45 16.05 -25.73 10.23
C LEU A 45 17.13 -24.81 9.65
N GLU A 46 18.16 -24.48 10.43
CA GLU A 46 19.33 -23.73 9.99
C GLU A 46 20.03 -24.38 8.80
N ARG A 47 20.32 -25.69 8.90
CA ARG A 47 21.01 -26.47 7.84
C ARG A 47 20.25 -26.55 6.51
N LYS A 48 19.03 -26.03 6.45
CA LYS A 48 18.16 -26.11 5.27
C LYS A 48 18.11 -24.80 4.48
N ARG A 49 19.20 -24.02 4.42
CA ARG A 49 19.32 -22.82 3.56
C ARG A 49 19.21 -23.14 2.06
N PRO A 50 18.33 -22.46 1.28
CA PRO A 50 17.21 -21.60 1.71
C PRO A 50 16.04 -22.45 2.24
N LEU A 51 15.45 -22.03 3.37
CA LEU A 51 14.33 -22.74 3.99
C LEU A 51 13.07 -22.44 3.16
N SER A 52 12.39 -23.50 2.70
CA SER A 52 11.14 -23.41 1.94
C SER A 52 9.98 -23.98 2.76
N GLY A 53 8.73 -23.63 2.39
CA GLY A 53 7.52 -24.19 3.02
C GLY A 53 7.54 -25.72 3.12
N GLN A 54 7.94 -26.40 2.05
CA GLN A 54 8.10 -27.85 2.04
C GLN A 54 9.22 -28.35 2.96
N LYS A 55 10.39 -27.70 2.94
CA LYS A 55 11.52 -28.08 3.81
C LYS A 55 11.16 -27.91 5.28
N TYR A 56 10.50 -26.81 5.64
CA TYR A 56 9.99 -26.56 6.99
C TYR A 56 8.98 -27.61 7.42
N ASN A 57 7.94 -27.86 6.62
CA ASN A 57 6.92 -28.87 6.96
C ASN A 57 7.54 -30.27 7.13
N ARG A 58 8.53 -30.63 6.30
CA ARG A 58 9.23 -31.91 6.42
C ARG A 58 10.06 -32.00 7.71
N THR A 59 10.78 -30.94 8.06
CA THR A 59 11.54 -30.88 9.32
C THR A 59 10.61 -30.94 10.52
N MET A 60 9.55 -30.12 10.54
CA MET A 60 8.55 -30.13 11.63
C MET A 60 7.93 -31.51 11.85
N ARG A 61 7.49 -32.20 10.79
CA ARG A 61 6.97 -33.58 10.90
C ARG A 61 7.95 -34.55 11.56
N LYS A 62 9.26 -34.40 11.32
CA LYS A 62 10.29 -35.26 11.93
C LYS A 62 10.35 -35.04 13.45
N PHE A 63 10.27 -33.80 13.89
CA PHE A 63 10.38 -33.45 15.31
C PHE A 63 9.06 -33.65 16.07
N VAL A 64 7.92 -33.51 15.39
CA VAL A 64 6.62 -33.89 15.97
C VAL A 64 6.56 -35.37 16.30
N LYS A 65 7.10 -36.24 15.44
CA LYS A 65 7.25 -37.67 15.73
C LYS A 65 8.18 -37.98 16.91
N ARG A 66 9.02 -37.03 17.32
CA ARG A 66 9.95 -37.16 18.45
C ARG A 66 9.38 -36.60 19.76
N GLY A 67 8.13 -36.12 19.75
CA GLY A 67 7.44 -35.63 20.94
C GLY A 67 7.36 -34.11 21.06
N LEU A 68 7.82 -33.34 20.07
CA LEU A 68 7.55 -31.89 20.03
C LEU A 68 6.13 -31.59 19.53
N PRO A 69 5.49 -30.51 19.98
CA PRO A 69 4.26 -30.02 19.37
C PRO A 69 4.52 -29.48 17.95
N TRP A 70 3.46 -29.40 17.14
CA TRP A 70 3.56 -28.69 15.87
C TRP A 70 3.69 -27.19 16.12
N LEU A 71 4.90 -26.66 15.92
CA LEU A 71 5.16 -25.24 15.99
C LEU A 71 4.79 -24.54 14.69
N ASN A 72 4.11 -23.41 14.81
CA ASN A 72 4.07 -22.41 13.75
C ASN A 72 5.37 -21.59 13.73
N LYS A 73 5.58 -20.77 12.70
CA LYS A 73 6.85 -20.07 12.49
C LYS A 73 7.18 -19.05 13.58
N SER A 74 6.17 -18.33 14.08
CA SER A 74 6.36 -17.36 15.16
C SER A 74 6.77 -18.09 16.44
N GLN A 75 6.17 -19.25 16.73
CA GLN A 75 6.58 -20.10 17.85
C GLN A 75 8.00 -20.65 17.69
N VAL A 76 8.45 -20.97 16.46
CA VAL A 76 9.85 -21.38 16.23
C VAL A 76 10.83 -20.25 16.54
N ILE A 77 10.49 -19.00 16.19
CA ILE A 77 11.30 -17.82 16.49
C ILE A 77 11.31 -17.56 18.00
N ASP A 78 10.16 -17.60 18.66
CA ASP A 78 10.03 -17.45 20.12
C ASP A 78 10.87 -18.50 20.87
N VAL A 79 10.76 -19.77 20.46
CA VAL A 79 11.58 -20.87 21.03
C VAL A 79 13.07 -20.59 20.83
N TYR A 80 13.49 -20.14 19.65
CA TYR A 80 14.89 -19.79 19.40
C TYR A 80 15.37 -18.63 20.28
N GLU A 81 14.62 -17.54 20.38
CA GLU A 81 14.96 -16.38 21.21
C GLU A 81 15.03 -16.75 22.70
N ARG A 82 14.12 -17.62 23.17
CA ARG A 82 14.13 -18.13 24.55
C ARG A 82 15.29 -19.09 24.82
N LEU A 83 15.66 -19.95 23.86
CA LEU A 83 16.87 -20.78 23.96
C LEU A 83 18.13 -19.90 24.05
N CYS A 84 18.17 -18.78 23.32
CA CYS A 84 19.26 -17.81 23.41
C CYS A 84 19.28 -17.10 24.77
N ALA A 85 18.13 -16.63 25.25
CA ALA A 85 18.02 -15.99 26.57
C ALA A 85 18.39 -16.93 27.72
N ALA A 86 18.12 -18.24 27.57
CA ALA A 86 18.51 -19.28 28.51
C ALA A 86 19.99 -19.72 28.39
N GLY A 87 20.77 -19.14 27.46
CA GLY A 87 22.18 -19.49 27.24
C GLY A 87 22.42 -20.84 26.57
N LEU A 88 21.39 -21.47 26.02
CA LEU A 88 21.46 -22.78 25.35
C LEU A 88 21.85 -22.68 23.87
N MET A 89 21.73 -21.49 23.29
CA MET A 89 22.18 -21.17 21.93
C MET A 89 22.75 -19.74 21.88
N THR A 90 23.71 -19.48 21.00
CA THR A 90 24.16 -18.11 20.73
C THR A 90 23.18 -17.42 19.78
N PHE A 91 22.77 -16.19 20.09
CA PHE A 91 21.91 -15.42 19.20
C PHE A 91 22.68 -14.99 17.95
N ASP A 92 22.31 -15.58 16.82
CA ASP A 92 22.70 -15.19 15.46
C ASP A 92 21.54 -14.44 14.76
N PRO A 93 21.74 -13.16 14.39
CA PRO A 93 20.78 -12.38 13.59
C PRO A 93 20.46 -13.01 12.22
N ASP A 94 21.42 -13.65 11.55
CA ASP A 94 21.22 -14.26 10.23
C ASP A 94 20.36 -15.52 10.31
N LEU A 95 20.57 -16.34 11.35
CA LEU A 95 19.70 -17.47 11.65
C LEU A 95 18.27 -17.02 11.95
N ARG A 96 18.09 -15.95 12.73
CA ARG A 96 16.76 -15.38 12.99
C ARG A 96 16.04 -15.01 11.70
N ILE A 97 16.71 -14.28 10.81
CA ILE A 97 16.19 -13.89 9.49
C ILE A 97 15.86 -15.12 8.64
N HIS A 98 16.73 -16.14 8.66
CA HIS A 98 16.50 -17.39 7.94
C HIS A 98 15.27 -18.16 8.44
N LEU A 99 15.04 -18.21 9.76
CA LEU A 99 13.87 -18.86 10.37
C LEU A 99 12.55 -18.15 10.06
N GLN A 100 12.58 -16.84 9.79
CA GLN A 100 11.40 -16.08 9.36
C GLN A 100 10.80 -16.59 8.04
N MET A 101 11.60 -17.28 7.20
CA MET A 101 11.20 -18.03 5.98
C MET A 101 10.54 -17.23 4.86
N LYS A 102 9.68 -16.26 5.18
CA LYS A 102 9.31 -15.19 4.27
C LYS A 102 10.26 -14.05 4.58
N PRO A 103 11.13 -13.64 3.63
CA PRO A 103 11.82 -12.38 3.81
C PRO A 103 10.79 -11.27 4.06
N THR A 104 11.20 -10.26 4.82
CA THR A 104 10.53 -8.96 4.91
C THR A 104 10.11 -8.54 3.51
N ARG A 105 8.81 -8.65 3.20
CA ARG A 105 8.25 -8.15 1.92
C ARG A 105 8.37 -6.63 1.85
N SER A 106 8.45 -5.96 3.00
CA SER A 106 8.73 -4.54 3.18
C SER A 106 10.24 -4.28 3.15
N GLN A 107 10.85 -4.32 1.96
CA GLN A 107 12.29 -4.06 1.81
C GLN A 107 12.66 -2.57 1.87
N ALA A 108 11.67 -1.66 1.87
CA ALA A 108 11.89 -0.23 2.11
C ALA A 108 12.07 0.13 3.60
N GLY A 109 12.03 -0.87 4.50
CA GLY A 109 11.90 -0.61 5.95
C GLY A 109 10.56 0.01 6.35
N VAL A 110 9.59 0.10 5.41
CA VAL A 110 8.24 0.60 5.63
C VAL A 110 7.26 -0.55 5.64
N THR A 111 6.57 -0.72 6.76
CA THR A 111 5.61 -1.80 6.96
C THR A 111 4.19 -1.34 6.68
N VAL A 112 3.51 -2.09 5.83
CA VAL A 112 2.12 -1.79 5.44
C VAL A 112 1.16 -2.36 6.49
N VAL A 113 0.43 -1.49 7.17
CA VAL A 113 -0.65 -1.84 8.09
C VAL A 113 -1.96 -1.53 7.39
N THR A 114 -2.83 -2.53 7.28
CA THR A 114 -4.12 -2.40 6.60
C THR A 114 -5.25 -2.64 7.59
N VAL A 115 -6.14 -1.67 7.69
CA VAL A 115 -7.34 -1.68 8.53
C VAL A 115 -8.57 -1.45 7.64
N LEU A 116 -9.73 -1.98 8.06
CA LEU A 116 -10.98 -1.76 7.35
C LEU A 116 -11.95 -0.94 8.21
N THR A 117 -12.67 -0.04 7.57
CA THR A 117 -13.78 0.69 8.18
C THR A 117 -15.00 -0.20 8.37
N LYS A 118 -15.92 0.23 9.24
CA LYS A 118 -17.20 -0.47 9.45
C LYS A 118 -18.03 -0.53 8.17
N PRO A 119 -18.94 -1.52 8.02
CA PRO A 119 -19.94 -1.52 6.96
C PRO A 119 -20.69 -0.18 6.92
N TYR A 120 -20.79 0.40 5.72
CA TYR A 120 -21.42 1.69 5.51
C TYR A 120 -21.96 1.78 4.09
N PRO A 121 -23.09 2.48 3.85
CA PRO A 121 -23.63 2.65 2.52
C PRO A 121 -22.62 3.28 1.56
N CYS A 122 -22.49 2.70 0.38
CA CYS A 122 -21.78 3.32 -0.74
C CYS A 122 -22.83 3.99 -1.64
N PRO A 123 -22.60 5.22 -2.13
CA PRO A 123 -23.51 5.86 -3.08
C PRO A 123 -23.54 5.18 -4.46
N GLY A 124 -22.60 4.27 -4.72
CA GLY A 124 -22.51 3.52 -5.97
C GLY A 124 -23.40 2.30 -6.04
N LYS A 125 -23.87 2.00 -7.25
CA LYS A 125 -24.64 0.79 -7.58
C LYS A 125 -23.89 -0.15 -8.53
N CYS A 126 -22.57 -0.12 -8.51
CA CYS A 126 -21.73 -0.86 -9.46
C CYS A 126 -22.09 -2.35 -9.45
N ILE A 127 -22.46 -2.90 -10.61
CA ILE A 127 -22.98 -4.28 -10.73
C ILE A 127 -21.93 -5.34 -10.39
N PHE A 128 -20.65 -5.03 -10.60
CA PHE A 128 -19.53 -5.93 -10.32
C PHE A 128 -19.03 -5.88 -8.86
N CYS A 129 -19.48 -4.91 -8.06
CA CYS A 129 -19.04 -4.78 -6.67
C CYS A 129 -19.81 -5.76 -5.77
N PRO A 130 -19.15 -6.75 -5.13
CA PRO A 130 -19.84 -7.63 -4.20
C PRO A 130 -20.43 -6.87 -3.02
N THR A 131 -21.54 -7.41 -2.51
CA THR A 131 -22.20 -6.92 -1.30
C THR A 131 -22.27 -8.04 -0.27
N ASP A 132 -21.67 -7.81 0.90
CA ASP A 132 -21.84 -8.63 2.09
C ASP A 132 -22.25 -7.68 3.22
N VAL A 133 -23.38 -7.96 3.88
CA VAL A 133 -23.94 -7.09 4.92
C VAL A 133 -22.99 -6.90 6.11
N ARG A 134 -22.04 -7.81 6.30
CA ARG A 134 -21.04 -7.75 7.37
C ARG A 134 -19.82 -6.91 7.01
N MET A 135 -19.68 -6.50 5.75
CA MET A 135 -18.46 -5.88 5.23
C MET A 135 -18.72 -4.52 4.57
N PRO A 136 -17.72 -3.64 4.53
CA PRO A 136 -17.78 -2.49 3.64
C PRO A 136 -17.89 -2.95 2.18
N LYS A 137 -18.53 -2.12 1.34
CA LYS A 137 -18.80 -2.41 -0.08
C LYS A 137 -17.52 -2.88 -0.80
N SER A 138 -17.66 -3.89 -1.67
CA SER A 138 -16.57 -4.51 -2.44
C SER A 138 -15.66 -5.48 -1.68
N TYR A 139 -15.84 -5.68 -0.37
CA TYR A 139 -15.13 -6.66 0.43
C TYR A 139 -16.05 -7.83 0.82
N LEU A 140 -15.48 -9.04 0.86
CA LEU A 140 -16.14 -10.24 1.36
C LEU A 140 -15.54 -10.66 2.70
N HIS A 141 -16.39 -11.20 3.58
CA HIS A 141 -16.00 -11.54 4.96
C HIS A 141 -14.86 -12.55 5.05
N ASP A 142 -14.66 -13.39 4.04
CA ASP A 142 -13.65 -14.44 4.01
C ASP A 142 -12.29 -13.97 3.46
N GLU A 143 -12.18 -12.71 3.03
CA GLU A 143 -10.89 -12.11 2.71
C GLU A 143 -10.04 -11.96 3.98
N PRO A 144 -8.74 -12.29 3.97
CA PRO A 144 -7.93 -12.28 5.19
C PRO A 144 -7.90 -10.93 5.92
N GLY A 145 -8.01 -9.80 5.20
CA GLY A 145 -8.11 -8.46 5.78
C GLY A 145 -9.45 -8.21 6.45
N ALA A 146 -10.53 -8.57 5.77
CA ALA A 146 -11.90 -8.49 6.25
C ALA A 146 -12.13 -9.34 7.50
N GLN A 147 -11.69 -10.61 7.49
CA GLN A 147 -11.76 -11.48 8.66
C GLN A 147 -11.09 -10.89 9.90
N ARG A 148 -9.97 -10.20 9.74
CA ARG A 148 -9.29 -9.54 10.87
C ARG A 148 -10.11 -8.35 11.37
N ALA A 149 -10.60 -7.52 10.46
CA ALA A 149 -11.39 -6.35 10.84
C ALA A 149 -12.67 -6.73 11.58
N GLU A 150 -13.41 -7.72 11.05
CA GLU A 150 -14.65 -8.22 11.64
C GLU A 150 -14.44 -8.79 13.05
N ARG A 151 -13.37 -9.57 13.26
CA ARG A 151 -13.02 -10.11 14.59
C ARG A 151 -12.76 -9.03 15.64
N HIS A 152 -12.28 -7.88 15.21
CA HIS A 152 -12.05 -6.72 16.08
C HIS A 152 -13.23 -5.73 16.05
N GLY A 153 -14.39 -6.12 15.52
CA GLY A 153 -15.58 -5.26 15.46
C GLY A 153 -15.37 -3.97 14.67
N PHE A 154 -14.43 -3.96 13.73
CA PHE A 154 -13.96 -2.78 13.00
C PHE A 154 -13.41 -1.65 13.89
N ASP A 155 -12.94 -1.97 15.11
CA ASP A 155 -12.27 -1.02 15.97
C ASP A 155 -10.89 -0.62 15.36
N PRO A 156 -10.66 0.68 15.09
CA PRO A 156 -9.42 1.15 14.46
C PRO A 156 -8.16 0.92 15.32
N TYR A 157 -8.27 1.06 16.64
CA TYR A 157 -7.13 0.90 17.55
C TYR A 157 -6.72 -0.57 17.60
N GLU A 158 -7.68 -1.47 17.85
CA GLU A 158 -7.42 -2.91 17.96
C GLU A 158 -6.87 -3.48 16.65
N GLN A 159 -7.46 -3.12 15.51
CA GLN A 159 -6.98 -3.55 14.20
C GLN A 159 -5.53 -3.13 13.96
N THR A 160 -5.18 -1.89 14.31
CA THR A 160 -3.84 -1.33 14.14
C THR A 160 -2.84 -1.99 15.10
N ALA A 161 -3.13 -1.98 16.40
CA ALA A 161 -2.24 -2.52 17.44
C ALA A 161 -1.98 -4.02 17.28
N VAL A 162 -3.02 -4.82 17.00
CA VAL A 162 -2.85 -6.26 16.75
C VAL A 162 -2.03 -6.51 15.49
N ARG A 163 -2.21 -5.68 14.45
CA ARG A 163 -1.46 -5.85 13.20
C ARG A 163 0.01 -5.51 13.37
N ILE A 164 0.35 -4.43 14.09
CA ILE A 164 1.71 -4.05 14.45
C ILE A 164 2.39 -5.18 15.23
N ARG A 165 1.81 -5.59 16.36
CA ARG A 165 2.33 -6.69 17.18
C ARG A 165 2.52 -7.98 16.39
N ALA A 166 1.57 -8.34 15.53
CA ALA A 166 1.67 -9.53 14.70
C ALA A 166 2.81 -9.48 13.68
N LEU A 167 3.17 -8.29 13.17
CA LEU A 167 4.28 -8.09 12.25
C LEU A 167 5.63 -8.14 12.96
N GLU A 168 5.74 -7.54 14.14
CA GLU A 168 6.95 -7.56 14.96
C GLU A 168 7.28 -8.95 15.48
N GLN A 169 6.27 -9.73 15.87
CA GLN A 169 6.43 -11.13 16.31
C GLN A 169 6.90 -12.07 15.20
N ILE A 170 6.72 -11.70 13.93
CA ILE A 170 7.34 -12.42 12.79
C ILE A 170 8.61 -11.72 12.31
N GLY A 171 9.10 -10.74 13.07
CA GLY A 171 10.35 -10.03 12.91
C GLY A 171 10.41 -9.02 11.77
N HIS A 172 9.26 -8.51 11.35
CA HIS A 172 9.21 -7.34 10.46
C HIS A 172 9.31 -6.06 11.31
N PRO A 173 10.18 -5.09 10.96
CA PRO A 173 10.26 -3.82 11.66
C PRO A 173 8.96 -3.03 11.48
N ALA A 174 8.45 -2.42 12.54
CA ALA A 174 7.23 -1.61 12.50
C ALA A 174 7.47 -0.14 12.90
N GLU A 175 8.72 0.34 12.85
CA GLU A 175 9.06 1.73 13.19
C GLU A 175 8.50 2.75 12.18
N LYS A 176 8.33 2.33 10.92
CA LYS A 176 7.79 3.14 9.82
C LYS A 176 6.58 2.42 9.24
N ILE A 177 5.41 3.03 9.34
CA ILE A 177 4.14 2.44 8.92
C ILE A 177 3.53 3.25 7.77
N GLU A 178 3.20 2.57 6.67
CA GLU A 178 2.22 3.06 5.70
C GLU A 178 0.85 2.49 6.12
N LEU A 179 -0.03 3.35 6.60
CA LEU A 179 -1.38 2.98 7.03
C LEU A 179 -2.33 3.04 5.84
N LEU A 180 -2.98 1.91 5.54
CA LEU A 180 -3.99 1.78 4.49
C LEU A 180 -5.35 1.58 5.16
N ILE A 181 -6.21 2.59 5.04
CA ILE A 181 -7.59 2.52 5.46
C ILE A 181 -8.41 2.10 4.24
N LEU A 182 -8.91 0.88 4.29
CA LEU A 182 -9.71 0.26 3.24
C LEU A 182 -11.18 0.19 3.66
N GLY A 183 -12.07 0.06 2.68
CA GLY A 183 -13.51 -0.04 2.85
C GLY A 183 -14.27 0.37 1.61
N GLY A 184 -15.41 1.03 1.80
CA GLY A 184 -16.24 1.50 0.69
C GLY A 184 -15.72 2.83 0.12
N THR A 185 -16.53 3.86 0.28
CA THR A 185 -16.17 5.22 -0.13
C THR A 185 -15.82 6.01 1.12
N TRP A 186 -14.52 6.22 1.39
CA TRP A 186 -14.06 6.93 2.59
C TRP A 186 -14.81 8.25 2.79
N SER A 187 -14.95 9.04 1.74
CA SER A 187 -15.62 10.35 1.72
C SER A 187 -17.15 10.28 1.91
N SER A 188 -17.75 9.09 2.07
CA SER A 188 -19.17 8.95 2.43
C SER A 188 -19.40 8.80 3.93
N TYR A 189 -18.36 8.44 4.71
CA TYR A 189 -18.46 8.40 6.16
C TYR A 189 -18.56 9.83 6.73
N THR A 190 -19.23 9.98 7.89
CA THR A 190 -19.30 11.27 8.57
C THR A 190 -17.92 11.76 9.02
N ARG A 191 -17.72 13.08 9.04
CA ARG A 191 -16.46 13.72 9.44
C ARG A 191 -15.99 13.24 10.83
N ASP A 192 -16.90 13.21 11.81
CA ASP A 192 -16.58 12.75 13.17
C ASP A 192 -16.10 11.29 13.20
N TYR A 193 -16.68 10.40 12.37
CA TYR A 193 -16.23 9.02 12.28
C TYR A 193 -14.85 8.93 11.64
N GLN A 194 -14.62 9.69 10.56
CA GLN A 194 -13.32 9.73 9.87
C GLN A 194 -12.21 10.21 10.81
N GLU A 195 -12.45 11.31 11.52
CA GLU A 195 -11.49 11.88 12.48
C GLU A 195 -11.22 10.92 13.63
N TRP A 196 -12.27 10.39 14.27
CA TRP A 196 -12.14 9.40 15.34
C TRP A 196 -11.36 8.17 14.86
N PHE A 197 -11.67 7.65 13.67
CA PHE A 197 -11.04 6.44 13.15
C PHE A 197 -9.54 6.64 12.93
N VAL A 198 -9.16 7.75 12.30
CA VAL A 198 -7.75 8.10 12.06
C VAL A 198 -7.03 8.36 13.37
N LYS A 199 -7.63 9.12 14.30
CA LYS A 199 -7.07 9.38 15.63
C LYS A 199 -6.77 8.07 16.37
N ARG A 200 -7.72 7.14 16.41
CA ARG A 200 -7.54 5.85 17.10
C ARG A 200 -6.47 4.97 16.46
N CYS A 201 -6.27 5.07 15.14
CA CYS A 201 -5.12 4.42 14.50
C CYS A 201 -3.79 5.06 14.93
N PHE A 202 -3.73 6.40 15.05
CA PHE A 202 -2.56 7.09 15.61
C PHE A 202 -2.31 6.72 17.07
N ASP A 203 -3.34 6.68 17.91
CA ASP A 203 -3.23 6.25 19.31
C ASP A 203 -2.60 4.84 19.40
N ALA A 204 -3.00 3.90 18.53
CA ALA A 204 -2.43 2.56 18.47
C ALA A 204 -0.97 2.52 17.99
N MET A 205 -0.58 3.45 17.11
CA MET A 205 0.82 3.60 16.67
C MET A 205 1.69 4.31 17.72
N ASN A 206 1.08 5.12 18.59
CA ASN A 206 1.76 5.83 19.67
C ASN A 206 1.87 4.98 20.95
N ASP A 207 1.05 3.94 21.07
CA ASP A 207 0.81 3.19 22.31
C ASP A 207 0.32 4.08 23.46
N GLU A 208 -0.41 5.13 23.11
CA GLU A 208 -0.89 6.16 24.04
C GLU A 208 -2.19 6.76 23.51
N GLU A 209 -3.15 7.03 24.40
CA GLU A 209 -4.38 7.72 24.03
C GLU A 209 -4.18 9.24 23.97
N SER A 210 -4.71 9.87 22.93
CA SER A 210 -4.78 11.33 22.83
C SER A 210 -6.20 11.85 23.06
N THR A 211 -6.33 13.14 23.35
CA THR A 211 -7.63 13.81 23.45
C THR A 211 -8.18 14.17 22.07
N THR A 212 -7.31 14.67 21.18
CA THR A 212 -7.69 15.12 19.83
C THR A 212 -6.88 14.41 18.76
N LEU A 213 -7.31 14.51 17.50
CA LEU A 213 -6.51 14.02 16.37
C LEU A 213 -5.16 14.74 16.26
N LEU A 214 -5.12 16.07 16.43
CA LEU A 214 -3.89 16.85 16.31
C LEU A 214 -2.85 16.41 17.36
N GLU A 215 -3.27 16.21 18.60
CA GLU A 215 -2.39 15.67 19.65
C GLU A 215 -1.86 14.26 19.29
N ALA A 216 -2.71 13.39 18.74
CA ALA A 216 -2.29 12.07 18.26
C ALA A 216 -1.25 12.16 17.13
N GLN A 217 -1.40 13.13 16.22
CA GLN A 217 -0.44 13.38 15.14
C GLN A 217 0.89 13.93 15.68
N GLU A 218 0.86 14.87 16.64
CA GLU A 218 2.06 15.43 17.27
C GLU A 218 2.88 14.35 17.97
N LYS A 219 2.23 13.50 18.78
CA LYS A 219 2.87 12.33 19.40
C LYS A 219 3.45 11.39 18.34
N ASN A 220 2.71 11.14 17.25
CA ASN A 220 3.17 10.22 16.20
C ASN A 220 4.38 10.72 15.41
N ALA A 221 4.60 12.03 15.32
CA ALA A 221 5.75 12.60 14.60
C ALA A 221 7.10 12.15 15.20
N VAL A 222 7.11 11.78 16.48
CA VAL A 222 8.29 11.33 17.24
C VAL A 222 8.10 9.96 17.91
N GLY A 223 6.95 9.33 17.72
CA GLY A 223 6.58 8.07 18.35
C GLY A 223 7.34 6.84 17.83
N PRO A 224 7.17 5.68 18.49
CA PRO A 224 7.88 4.45 18.15
C PRO A 224 7.46 3.87 16.79
N HIS A 225 6.17 3.99 16.43
CA HIS A 225 5.64 3.56 15.13
C HIS A 225 5.18 4.78 14.32
N ARG A 226 6.09 5.36 13.54
CA ARG A 226 5.81 6.58 12.80
C ARG A 226 4.97 6.29 11.57
N ASN A 227 3.87 7.03 11.39
CA ASN A 227 3.12 7.01 10.15
C ASN A 227 3.91 7.75 9.06
N VAL A 228 4.48 6.99 8.12
CA VAL A 228 5.23 7.54 6.97
C VAL A 228 4.40 7.60 5.70
N GLY A 229 3.11 7.26 5.78
CA GLY A 229 2.13 7.40 4.72
C GLY A 229 0.75 7.01 5.22
N LEU A 230 -0.26 7.75 4.78
CA LEU A 230 -1.65 7.46 5.09
C LEU A 230 -2.45 7.43 3.79
N VAL A 231 -3.12 6.30 3.57
CA VAL A 231 -3.82 6.00 2.32
C VAL A 231 -5.28 5.73 2.59
N VAL A 232 -6.16 6.38 1.84
CA VAL A 232 -7.60 6.12 1.84
C VAL A 232 -8.09 5.76 0.44
N GLU A 233 -9.22 5.06 0.34
CA GLU A 233 -9.90 4.80 -0.93
C GLU A 233 -11.26 5.50 -1.01
N THR A 234 -11.49 6.18 -2.13
CA THR A 234 -12.73 6.93 -2.37
C THR A 234 -13.10 6.95 -3.85
N ARG A 235 -14.25 7.56 -4.14
CA ARG A 235 -14.73 7.75 -5.51
C ARG A 235 -14.35 9.15 -5.99
N GLN A 236 -14.08 9.27 -7.29
CA GLN A 236 -13.77 10.54 -7.94
C GLN A 236 -14.88 11.59 -7.78
N ASP A 237 -16.15 11.19 -7.78
CA ASP A 237 -17.31 12.08 -7.56
C ASP A 237 -17.43 12.62 -6.12
N ARG A 238 -16.45 12.32 -5.26
CA ARG A 238 -16.37 12.81 -3.88
C ARG A 238 -15.14 13.66 -3.62
N ILE A 239 -14.38 13.99 -4.66
CA ILE A 239 -13.20 14.84 -4.56
C ILE A 239 -13.60 16.25 -4.97
N ASP A 240 -13.63 17.15 -3.98
CA ASP A 240 -13.72 18.59 -4.15
C ASP A 240 -12.67 19.28 -3.26
N VAL A 241 -12.60 20.61 -3.30
CA VAL A 241 -11.58 21.39 -2.58
C VAL A 241 -11.68 21.21 -1.06
N ASP A 242 -12.90 21.10 -0.51
CA ASP A 242 -13.09 20.93 0.92
C ASP A 242 -12.71 19.52 1.38
N GLU A 243 -12.99 18.51 0.55
CA GLU A 243 -12.48 17.16 0.77
C GLU A 243 -10.95 17.13 0.75
N LEU A 244 -10.27 17.83 -0.17
CA LEU A 244 -8.81 17.88 -0.19
C LEU A 244 -8.23 18.42 1.13
N ARG A 245 -8.79 19.52 1.65
CA ARG A 245 -8.38 20.10 2.93
C ARG A 245 -8.63 19.14 4.08
N TRP A 246 -9.79 18.48 4.08
CA TRP A 246 -10.12 17.50 5.10
C TRP A 246 -9.18 16.29 5.08
N LEU A 247 -8.92 15.71 3.91
CA LEU A 247 -7.98 14.60 3.76
C LEU A 247 -6.58 14.99 4.24
N ARG A 248 -6.12 16.21 3.94
CA ARG A 248 -4.85 16.71 4.46
C ARG A 248 -4.85 16.93 5.97
N TYR A 249 -5.93 17.46 6.53
CA TYR A 249 -6.10 17.59 7.99
C TYR A 249 -5.97 16.22 8.69
N LEU A 250 -6.56 15.17 8.12
CA LEU A 250 -6.41 13.80 8.62
C LEU A 250 -4.96 13.26 8.52
N GLY A 251 -4.11 13.88 7.69
CA GLY A 251 -2.74 13.43 7.44
C GLY A 251 -2.59 12.54 6.20
N VAL A 252 -3.62 12.41 5.37
CA VAL A 252 -3.60 11.58 4.14
C VAL A 252 -2.55 12.10 3.17
N THR A 253 -1.78 11.19 2.58
CA THR A 253 -0.74 11.51 1.58
C THR A 253 -0.98 10.83 0.23
N LYS A 254 -1.85 9.80 0.19
CA LYS A 254 -2.19 9.06 -1.02
C LYS A 254 -3.69 8.77 -1.08
N VAL A 255 -4.29 8.95 -2.24
CA VAL A 255 -5.70 8.64 -2.49
C VAL A 255 -5.81 7.56 -3.55
N GLN A 256 -6.57 6.51 -3.22
CA GLN A 256 -6.94 5.46 -4.16
C GLN A 256 -8.27 5.79 -4.82
N VAL A 257 -8.29 5.89 -6.14
CA VAL A 257 -9.47 6.29 -6.92
C VAL A 257 -9.93 5.15 -7.82
N GLY A 258 -11.20 4.79 -7.70
CA GLY A 258 -11.87 3.78 -8.52
C GLY A 258 -12.23 4.26 -9.94
N ILE A 259 -11.23 4.40 -10.83
CA ILE A 259 -11.41 4.75 -12.26
C ILE A 259 -12.31 3.70 -12.95
N GLN A 260 -11.91 2.44 -12.82
CA GLN A 260 -12.49 1.25 -13.44
C GLN A 260 -12.30 1.17 -14.95
N SER A 261 -12.76 2.17 -15.71
CA SER A 261 -12.61 2.23 -17.16
C SER A 261 -12.46 3.68 -17.63
N MET A 262 -11.82 3.87 -18.78
CA MET A 262 -11.70 5.14 -19.51
C MET A 262 -12.73 5.26 -20.64
N ASP A 263 -13.81 4.47 -20.57
CA ASP A 263 -14.90 4.44 -21.54
C ASP A 263 -16.27 4.68 -20.85
N ASP A 264 -16.91 5.80 -21.17
CA ASP A 264 -18.18 6.20 -20.56
C ASP A 264 -19.31 5.22 -20.83
N HIS A 265 -19.30 4.52 -21.97
CA HIS A 265 -20.30 3.49 -22.26
C HIS A 265 -20.13 2.31 -21.29
N ILE A 266 -18.90 1.82 -21.11
CA ILE A 266 -18.60 0.74 -20.15
C ILE A 266 -18.95 1.17 -18.72
N LEU A 267 -18.60 2.39 -18.31
CA LEU A 267 -18.94 2.92 -16.99
C LEU A 267 -20.46 2.98 -16.76
N ALA A 268 -21.23 3.39 -17.77
CA ALA A 268 -22.68 3.51 -17.70
C ALA A 268 -23.37 2.15 -17.58
N ILE A 269 -23.06 1.19 -18.46
CA ILE A 269 -23.69 -0.14 -18.43
C ILE A 269 -23.31 -0.95 -17.18
N ASN A 270 -22.16 -0.66 -16.57
CA ASN A 270 -21.75 -1.25 -15.29
C ASN A 270 -22.28 -0.48 -14.06
N ALA A 271 -23.15 0.52 -14.25
CA ALA A 271 -23.77 1.35 -13.22
C ALA A 271 -22.75 2.00 -12.25
N ARG A 272 -21.62 2.48 -12.78
CA ARG A 272 -20.55 3.08 -11.95
C ARG A 272 -21.02 4.37 -11.25
N GLY A 273 -21.87 5.14 -11.93
CA GLY A 273 -22.49 6.36 -11.43
C GLY A 273 -21.63 7.61 -11.54
N HIS A 274 -20.67 7.63 -12.46
CA HIS A 274 -19.89 8.80 -12.89
C HIS A 274 -19.27 8.49 -14.26
N ASP A 275 -18.65 9.51 -14.87
CA ASP A 275 -17.99 9.45 -16.17
C ASP A 275 -16.46 9.66 -16.06
N VAL A 276 -15.79 9.59 -17.20
CA VAL A 276 -14.36 9.87 -17.33
C VAL A 276 -14.03 11.31 -16.94
N GLN A 277 -14.93 12.27 -17.21
CA GLN A 277 -14.71 13.68 -16.88
C GLN A 277 -14.57 13.89 -15.36
N ALA A 278 -15.43 13.25 -14.55
CA ALA A 278 -15.31 13.25 -13.10
C ALA A 278 -13.95 12.69 -12.64
N THR A 279 -13.41 11.70 -13.35
CA THR A 279 -12.07 11.17 -13.09
C THR A 279 -10.98 12.21 -13.40
N ARG A 280 -11.06 12.89 -14.55
CA ARG A 280 -10.11 13.98 -14.91
C ARG A 280 -10.09 15.09 -13.86
N ASP A 281 -11.27 15.54 -13.44
CA ASP A 281 -11.39 16.64 -12.48
C ASP A 281 -10.85 16.25 -11.09
N ALA A 282 -11.18 15.04 -10.61
CA ALA A 282 -10.63 14.53 -9.35
C ALA A 282 -9.11 14.40 -9.40
N PHE A 283 -8.55 13.89 -10.51
CA PHE A 283 -7.11 13.73 -10.68
C PHE A 283 -6.38 15.08 -10.72
N ARG A 284 -6.93 16.07 -11.43
CA ARG A 284 -6.42 17.44 -11.44
C ARG A 284 -6.35 18.02 -10.03
N LEU A 285 -7.44 17.94 -9.29
CA LEU A 285 -7.52 18.43 -7.90
C LEU A 285 -6.51 17.73 -6.97
N LEU A 286 -6.47 16.39 -7.00
CA LEU A 286 -5.56 15.60 -6.17
C LEU A 286 -4.09 15.94 -6.48
N ARG A 287 -3.74 16.10 -7.76
CA ARG A 287 -2.37 16.40 -8.19
C ARG A 287 -1.92 17.79 -7.74
N LEU A 288 -2.77 18.81 -7.94
CA LEU A 288 -2.50 20.17 -7.47
C LEU A 288 -2.36 20.23 -5.94
N ALA A 289 -3.19 19.50 -5.19
CA ALA A 289 -3.05 19.35 -3.74
C ALA A 289 -1.87 18.45 -3.31
N GLY A 290 -1.05 17.98 -4.25
CA GLY A 290 0.16 17.21 -4.00
C GLY A 290 -0.03 15.73 -3.66
N PHE A 291 -1.26 15.22 -3.61
CA PHE A 291 -1.51 13.81 -3.29
C PHE A 291 -0.85 12.88 -4.29
N LYS A 292 -0.32 11.74 -3.80
CA LYS A 292 -0.05 10.61 -4.68
C LYS A 292 -1.38 9.98 -5.11
N ILE A 293 -1.53 9.76 -6.40
CA ILE A 293 -2.76 9.23 -6.98
C ILE A 293 -2.56 7.76 -7.35
N HIS A 294 -3.31 6.89 -6.69
CA HIS A 294 -3.32 5.46 -6.97
C HIS A 294 -4.62 5.08 -7.69
N GLY A 295 -4.55 4.90 -9.00
CA GLY A 295 -5.69 4.48 -9.80
C GLY A 295 -6.04 3.00 -9.62
N HIS A 296 -7.32 2.69 -9.75
CA HIS A 296 -7.83 1.33 -9.85
C HIS A 296 -8.55 1.17 -11.18
N TRP A 297 -7.99 0.35 -12.06
CA TRP A 297 -8.52 0.06 -13.39
C TRP A 297 -8.88 -1.42 -13.50
N MET A 298 -9.98 -1.71 -14.21
CA MET A 298 -10.53 -3.05 -14.35
C MET A 298 -10.72 -3.44 -15.81
N ALA A 299 -10.18 -4.61 -16.18
CA ALA A 299 -10.52 -5.31 -17.42
C ALA A 299 -11.75 -6.21 -17.20
N ASN A 300 -12.30 -6.74 -18.29
CA ASN A 300 -13.35 -7.78 -18.28
C ASN A 300 -14.64 -7.31 -17.58
N LEU A 301 -14.97 -6.02 -17.69
CA LEU A 301 -16.26 -5.49 -17.25
C LEU A 301 -17.37 -5.87 -18.25
N LEU A 302 -18.64 -5.74 -17.85
CA LEU A 302 -19.76 -6.00 -18.75
C LEU A 302 -19.62 -5.09 -19.99
N GLY A 303 -19.74 -5.68 -21.19
CA GLY A 303 -19.62 -5.00 -22.49
C GLY A 303 -18.19 -4.81 -23.00
N ALA A 304 -17.15 -5.11 -22.21
CA ALA A 304 -15.76 -5.02 -22.65
C ALA A 304 -15.34 -6.27 -23.45
N THR A 305 -14.36 -6.06 -24.33
CA THR A 305 -13.64 -7.09 -25.09
C THR A 305 -12.15 -7.01 -24.78
N VAL A 306 -11.41 -8.07 -25.10
CA VAL A 306 -9.96 -8.11 -24.89
C VAL A 306 -9.27 -6.93 -25.59
N GLU A 307 -9.66 -6.65 -26.83
CA GLU A 307 -9.13 -5.57 -27.63
C GLU A 307 -9.49 -4.21 -27.04
N SER A 308 -10.77 -4.00 -26.67
CA SER A 308 -11.20 -2.73 -26.09
C SER A 308 -10.56 -2.46 -24.73
N ASP A 309 -10.32 -3.49 -23.90
CA ASP A 309 -9.62 -3.35 -22.61
C ASP A 309 -8.16 -2.92 -22.81
N VAL A 310 -7.49 -3.46 -23.82
CA VAL A 310 -6.11 -3.07 -24.14
C VAL A 310 -6.03 -1.62 -24.61
N GLU A 311 -7.00 -1.17 -25.41
CA GLU A 311 -7.12 0.22 -25.84
C GLU A 311 -7.47 1.15 -24.66
N ASP A 312 -8.47 0.78 -23.86
CA ASP A 312 -8.93 1.53 -22.69
C ASP A 312 -7.82 1.75 -21.67
N TYR A 313 -6.99 0.72 -21.45
CA TYR A 313 -5.79 0.84 -20.64
C TYR A 313 -4.80 1.86 -21.19
N GLY A 314 -4.62 1.90 -22.52
CA GLY A 314 -3.78 2.89 -23.20
C GLY A 314 -4.24 4.32 -22.97
N ARG A 315 -5.56 4.54 -22.85
CA ARG A 315 -6.16 5.86 -22.59
C ARG A 315 -5.70 6.46 -21.25
N LEU A 316 -5.36 5.64 -20.24
CA LEU A 316 -4.79 6.11 -18.96
C LEU A 316 -3.50 6.93 -19.15
N TRP A 317 -2.75 6.66 -20.22
CA TRP A 317 -1.44 7.24 -20.49
C TRP A 317 -1.50 8.35 -21.55
N SER A 318 -2.36 8.19 -22.57
CA SER A 318 -2.54 9.19 -23.60
C SER A 318 -3.36 10.40 -23.12
N ASP A 319 -4.31 10.20 -22.21
CA ASP A 319 -5.04 11.30 -21.58
C ASP A 319 -4.19 11.98 -20.51
N ILE A 320 -3.75 13.20 -20.81
CA ILE A 320 -2.82 13.97 -19.96
C ILE A 320 -3.42 14.32 -18.59
N ALA A 321 -4.74 14.36 -18.45
CA ALA A 321 -5.39 14.67 -17.17
C ALA A 321 -5.31 13.50 -16.18
N ILE A 322 -5.13 12.28 -16.68
CA ILE A 322 -5.25 11.04 -15.91
C ILE A 322 -3.90 10.60 -15.37
N ARG A 323 -3.03 9.92 -16.13
CA ARG A 323 -1.63 9.60 -15.74
C ARG A 323 -1.39 9.37 -14.22
N PRO A 324 -1.94 8.29 -13.62
CA PRO A 324 -1.77 7.98 -12.20
C PRO A 324 -0.30 7.67 -11.84
N ASP A 325 0.06 7.83 -10.56
CA ASP A 325 1.40 7.48 -10.05
C ASP A 325 1.53 5.98 -9.77
N GLU A 326 0.45 5.37 -9.29
CA GLU A 326 0.36 3.95 -8.96
C GLU A 326 -0.91 3.37 -9.56
N LEU A 327 -0.90 2.09 -9.91
CA LEU A 327 -2.09 1.41 -10.46
C LEU A 327 -2.33 0.04 -9.82
N LYS A 328 -3.60 -0.26 -9.55
CA LYS A 328 -4.14 -1.62 -9.37
C LYS A 328 -4.80 -2.04 -10.68
N LEU A 329 -4.27 -3.10 -11.29
CA LEU A 329 -4.76 -3.71 -12.53
C LEU A 329 -5.56 -4.96 -12.19
N TYR A 330 -6.89 -4.86 -12.17
CA TYR A 330 -7.78 -5.95 -11.73
C TYR A 330 -8.73 -6.39 -12.85
N PRO A 331 -8.43 -7.50 -13.54
CA PRO A 331 -9.46 -8.23 -14.27
C PRO A 331 -10.65 -8.53 -13.36
N CYS A 332 -11.86 -8.22 -13.82
CA CYS A 332 -13.08 -8.46 -13.08
C CYS A 332 -13.23 -9.95 -12.77
N MET A 333 -13.59 -10.26 -11.53
CA MET A 333 -13.84 -11.62 -11.06
C MET A 333 -15.32 -11.79 -10.76
N LEU A 334 -15.94 -12.78 -11.40
CA LEU A 334 -17.36 -13.09 -11.22
C LEU A 334 -17.58 -13.74 -9.86
N VAL A 335 -18.33 -13.07 -8.99
CA VAL A 335 -18.67 -13.53 -7.63
C VAL A 335 -20.18 -13.55 -7.44
N LYS A 336 -20.71 -14.54 -6.73
CA LYS A 336 -22.16 -14.74 -6.53
C LYS A 336 -22.86 -13.55 -5.86
N ASN A 337 -22.13 -12.80 -5.04
CA ASN A 337 -22.66 -11.70 -4.23
C ASN A 337 -22.66 -10.36 -4.97
N ALA A 338 -22.41 -10.36 -6.29
CA ALA A 338 -22.47 -9.20 -7.16
C ALA A 338 -23.60 -9.36 -8.17
N GLU A 339 -24.27 -8.26 -8.53
CA GLU A 339 -25.36 -8.25 -9.51
C GLU A 339 -24.92 -8.73 -10.89
N LEU A 340 -23.64 -8.57 -11.24
CA LEU A 340 -23.02 -9.12 -12.46
C LEU A 340 -23.22 -10.65 -12.60
N HIS A 341 -23.38 -11.38 -11.49
CA HIS A 341 -23.72 -12.79 -11.52
C HIS A 341 -25.05 -13.08 -12.22
N ASP A 342 -26.05 -12.20 -12.07
CA ASP A 342 -27.35 -12.38 -12.70
C ASP A 342 -27.26 -12.15 -14.22
N TYR A 343 -26.40 -11.23 -14.66
CA TYR A 343 -26.09 -11.03 -16.09
C TYR A 343 -25.44 -12.28 -16.69
N TRP A 344 -24.51 -12.91 -15.97
CA TRP A 344 -23.92 -14.18 -16.38
C TRP A 344 -24.94 -15.31 -16.47
N LEU A 345 -25.85 -15.45 -15.49
CA LEU A 345 -26.92 -16.45 -15.52
C LEU A 345 -27.86 -16.29 -16.73
N ARG A 346 -28.03 -15.06 -17.24
CA ARG A 346 -28.79 -14.77 -18.45
C ARG A 346 -27.98 -14.92 -19.75
N GLY A 347 -26.69 -15.23 -19.67
CA GLY A 347 -25.79 -15.33 -20.82
C GLY A 347 -25.34 -13.97 -21.39
N GLU A 348 -25.56 -12.87 -20.67
CA GLU A 348 -25.23 -11.50 -21.09
C GLU A 348 -23.78 -11.11 -20.76
N TYR A 349 -23.10 -11.90 -19.91
CA TYR A 349 -21.71 -11.69 -19.53
C TYR A 349 -20.95 -13.01 -19.57
N THR A 350 -19.77 -13.02 -20.20
CA THR A 350 -18.86 -14.18 -20.19
C THR A 350 -17.51 -13.72 -19.67
N PRO A 351 -17.05 -14.24 -18.50
CA PRO A 351 -15.72 -13.91 -18.00
C PRO A 351 -14.62 -14.38 -18.96
N TYR A 352 -13.56 -13.59 -19.08
CA TYR A 352 -12.37 -14.01 -19.84
C TYR A 352 -11.76 -15.32 -19.33
N THR A 353 -11.28 -16.09 -20.28
CA THR A 353 -10.41 -17.24 -20.08
C THR A 353 -9.06 -16.83 -19.48
N GLU A 354 -8.32 -17.80 -18.93
CA GLU A 354 -7.01 -17.53 -18.37
C GLU A 354 -6.00 -17.01 -19.42
N ASP A 355 -6.12 -17.45 -20.67
CA ASP A 355 -5.24 -17.01 -21.76
C ASP A 355 -5.56 -15.59 -22.22
N GLU A 356 -6.84 -15.21 -22.29
CA GLU A 356 -7.26 -13.83 -22.55
C GLU A 356 -6.80 -12.90 -21.42
N VAL A 357 -6.99 -13.29 -20.16
CA VAL A 357 -6.48 -12.52 -19.01
C VAL A 357 -4.96 -12.37 -19.11
N LYS A 358 -4.23 -13.45 -19.41
CA LYS A 358 -2.77 -13.41 -19.60
C LYS A 358 -2.40 -12.39 -20.67
N TYR A 359 -3.06 -12.41 -21.83
CA TYR A 359 -2.80 -11.50 -22.94
C TYR A 359 -3.05 -10.04 -22.55
N VAL A 360 -4.22 -9.73 -21.96
CA VAL A 360 -4.53 -8.37 -21.48
C VAL A 360 -3.48 -7.87 -20.50
N LEU A 361 -3.08 -8.71 -19.54
CA LEU A 361 -2.05 -8.34 -18.58
C LEU A 361 -0.71 -8.02 -19.23
N MET A 362 -0.26 -8.83 -20.20
CA MET A 362 0.99 -8.59 -20.91
C MET A 362 0.95 -7.26 -21.66
N ALA A 363 -0.13 -7.01 -22.41
CA ALA A 363 -0.33 -5.77 -23.16
C ALA A 363 -0.36 -4.55 -22.24
N CYS A 364 -1.12 -4.59 -21.14
CA CYS A 364 -1.16 -3.51 -20.15
C CYS A 364 0.21 -3.26 -19.50
N MET A 365 0.91 -4.33 -19.10
CA MET A 365 2.21 -4.22 -18.41
C MET A 365 3.31 -3.66 -19.33
N THR A 366 3.24 -3.94 -20.64
CA THR A 366 4.12 -3.33 -21.65
C THR A 366 3.83 -1.84 -21.86
N GLN A 367 2.56 -1.45 -21.84
CA GLN A 367 2.15 -0.04 -22.00
C GLN A 367 2.43 0.84 -20.78
N THR A 368 2.67 0.23 -19.60
CA THR A 368 2.82 0.97 -18.35
C THR A 368 4.08 1.86 -18.36
N PRO A 369 3.95 3.19 -18.15
CA PRO A 369 5.10 4.09 -18.13
C PRO A 369 6.07 3.84 -16.97
N ARG A 370 7.31 4.28 -17.18
CA ARG A 370 8.44 4.12 -16.23
C ARG A 370 8.19 4.72 -14.84
N TRP A 371 7.46 5.82 -14.78
CA TRP A 371 7.13 6.55 -13.54
C TRP A 371 5.95 5.96 -12.78
N VAL A 372 5.30 4.90 -13.30
CA VAL A 372 4.13 4.28 -12.67
C VAL A 372 4.55 3.06 -11.88
N ARG A 373 3.95 2.86 -10.70
CA ARG A 373 4.09 1.62 -9.92
C ARG A 373 2.87 0.71 -10.07
N LEU A 374 3.05 -0.49 -10.63
CA LEU A 374 2.00 -1.50 -10.65
C LEU A 374 1.95 -2.24 -9.30
N ASN A 375 1.26 -1.66 -8.32
CA ASN A 375 1.19 -2.18 -6.95
C ASN A 375 0.65 -3.61 -6.92
N ARG A 376 -0.41 -3.87 -7.68
CA ARG A 376 -1.06 -5.17 -7.73
C ARG A 376 -1.64 -5.43 -9.11
N VAL A 377 -1.36 -6.62 -9.60
CA VAL A 377 -1.85 -7.15 -10.87
C VAL A 377 -2.63 -8.41 -10.48
N ILE A 378 -3.94 -8.34 -10.62
CA ILE A 378 -4.96 -9.25 -10.08
C ILE A 378 -5.19 -9.14 -8.57
N ARG A 379 -6.47 -9.11 -8.21
CA ARG A 379 -6.92 -9.16 -6.81
C ARG A 379 -6.83 -10.60 -6.29
N ASP A 380 -6.40 -10.70 -5.04
CA ASP A 380 -6.36 -11.96 -4.27
C ASP A 380 -7.75 -12.06 -3.64
N PHE A 381 -8.67 -12.70 -4.37
CA PHE A 381 -9.97 -13.12 -3.87
C PHE A 381 -9.86 -14.61 -3.51
N PRO A 382 -10.49 -15.07 -2.42
CA PRO A 382 -10.66 -16.50 -2.20
C PRO A 382 -11.28 -17.16 -3.43
N THR A 383 -10.57 -18.12 -4.03
CA THR A 383 -10.98 -18.76 -5.29
C THR A 383 -12.30 -19.53 -5.15
N THR A 384 -12.69 -19.86 -3.92
CA THR A 384 -13.99 -20.45 -3.56
C THR A 384 -15.17 -19.54 -3.89
N ASN A 385 -14.96 -18.22 -3.97
CA ASN A 385 -16.01 -17.25 -4.30
C ASN A 385 -16.11 -16.95 -5.80
N VAL A 386 -15.09 -17.34 -6.57
CA VAL A 386 -15.06 -17.11 -8.02
C VAL A 386 -15.91 -18.17 -8.71
N VAL A 387 -17.01 -17.73 -9.32
CA VAL A 387 -17.97 -18.59 -10.00
C VAL A 387 -17.32 -19.19 -11.25
N GLU A 388 -16.88 -18.33 -12.15
CA GLU A 388 -16.25 -18.66 -13.44
C GLU A 388 -15.15 -17.64 -13.81
N GLY A 389 -14.30 -17.99 -14.79
CA GLY A 389 -13.15 -17.19 -15.23
C GLY A 389 -11.84 -17.58 -14.54
N ASN A 390 -10.89 -16.65 -14.49
CA ASN A 390 -9.57 -16.88 -13.90
C ASN A 390 -9.63 -17.19 -12.39
N LYS A 391 -9.13 -18.37 -12.00
CA LYS A 391 -8.98 -18.79 -10.60
C LYS A 391 -7.52 -18.81 -10.12
N LYS A 392 -6.56 -18.44 -10.97
CA LYS A 392 -5.14 -18.42 -10.62
C LYS A 392 -4.76 -17.15 -9.87
N ALA A 393 -4.24 -17.33 -8.66
CA ALA A 393 -3.74 -16.23 -7.82
C ALA A 393 -2.33 -15.73 -8.23
N ASN A 394 -1.63 -16.42 -9.13
CA ASN A 394 -0.25 -16.13 -9.55
C ASN A 394 -0.12 -15.66 -11.01
N MET A 395 -1.19 -15.09 -11.57
CA MET A 395 -1.25 -14.68 -12.97
C MET A 395 -0.25 -13.56 -13.33
N ARG A 396 0.13 -12.68 -12.39
CA ARG A 396 1.22 -11.73 -12.62
C ARG A 396 2.52 -12.45 -12.99
N GLN A 397 2.90 -13.49 -12.24
CA GLN A 397 4.12 -14.24 -12.53
C GLN A 397 4.02 -15.02 -13.85
N ILE A 398 2.83 -15.50 -14.20
CA ILE A 398 2.57 -16.19 -15.47
C ILE A 398 2.75 -15.22 -16.64
N ALA A 399 2.13 -14.04 -16.58
CA ALA A 399 2.26 -12.99 -17.59
C ALA A 399 3.72 -12.55 -17.75
N GLN A 400 4.42 -12.27 -16.65
CA GLN A 400 5.83 -11.84 -16.69
C GLN A 400 6.75 -12.86 -17.38
N ARG A 401 6.59 -14.16 -17.08
CA ARG A 401 7.37 -15.21 -17.76
C ARG A 401 7.05 -15.32 -19.25
N ALA A 402 5.81 -15.05 -19.65
CA ALA A 402 5.43 -15.02 -21.06
C ALA A 402 6.07 -13.81 -21.76
N MET A 403 6.01 -12.63 -21.15
CA MET A 403 6.69 -11.42 -21.64
C MET A 403 8.19 -11.64 -21.84
N GLU A 404 8.87 -12.27 -20.87
CA GLU A 404 10.30 -12.60 -20.98
C GLU A 404 10.60 -13.50 -22.19
N LYS A 405 9.74 -14.50 -22.46
CA LYS A 405 9.90 -15.40 -23.61
C LYS A 405 9.66 -14.71 -24.95
N GLU A 406 8.75 -13.74 -24.98
CA GLU A 406 8.38 -12.97 -26.16
C GLU A 406 9.27 -11.73 -26.37
N GLY A 407 10.24 -11.48 -25.48
CA GLY A 407 11.11 -10.30 -25.55
C GLY A 407 10.39 -8.98 -25.26
N LEU A 408 9.21 -9.03 -24.61
CA LEU A 408 8.46 -7.85 -24.22
C LEU A 408 9.08 -7.20 -22.99
N ARG A 409 9.31 -5.88 -23.06
CA ARG A 409 9.93 -5.12 -21.97
C ARG A 409 8.88 -4.57 -21.01
N GLN A 410 9.07 -4.84 -19.71
CA GLN A 410 8.31 -4.23 -18.61
C GLN A 410 9.18 -3.15 -17.95
N GLN A 411 8.62 -1.97 -17.67
CA GLN A 411 9.39 -0.86 -17.11
C GLN A 411 8.76 -0.16 -15.90
N ASP A 412 7.66 -0.69 -15.32
CA ASP A 412 7.05 -0.07 -14.14
C ASP A 412 7.99 -0.13 -12.91
N ILE A 413 7.78 0.78 -11.96
CA ILE A 413 8.62 0.93 -10.77
C ILE A 413 8.75 -0.38 -9.99
N ARG A 414 7.67 -1.17 -9.85
CA ARG A 414 7.72 -2.40 -9.05
C ARG A 414 8.53 -3.51 -9.72
N TYR A 415 8.63 -3.47 -11.05
CA TYR A 415 9.53 -4.35 -11.77
C TYR A 415 10.98 -3.96 -11.51
N ARG A 416 11.27 -2.65 -11.50
CA ARG A 416 12.62 -2.06 -11.43
C ARG A 416 13.15 -1.78 -10.02
N GLU A 417 12.32 -1.79 -8.97
CA GLU A 417 12.77 -1.54 -7.58
C GLU A 417 13.88 -2.50 -7.13
N ILE A 418 15.01 -1.98 -6.62
CA ILE A 418 16.07 -2.83 -6.07
C ILE A 418 15.52 -3.65 -4.90
N ARG A 419 16.04 -4.87 -4.74
CA ARG A 419 15.51 -5.79 -3.72
C ARG A 419 16.56 -6.20 -2.70
N ARG A 420 17.51 -7.02 -3.12
CA ARG A 420 18.58 -7.54 -2.26
C ARG A 420 19.95 -7.26 -2.84
N GLU A 421 20.00 -6.58 -3.97
CA GLU A 421 21.26 -6.13 -4.54
C GLU A 421 21.90 -5.15 -3.55
N GLN A 422 23.17 -5.38 -3.23
CA GLN A 422 24.00 -4.36 -2.64
C GLN A 422 24.42 -3.43 -3.77
N VAL A 423 24.12 -2.15 -3.63
CA VAL A 423 24.35 -1.12 -4.64
C VAL A 423 25.11 -0.01 -3.97
N THR A 424 26.18 0.49 -4.57
CA THR A 424 26.92 1.64 -4.04
C THR A 424 26.47 2.92 -4.73
N LEU A 425 26.81 4.10 -4.17
CA LEU A 425 26.52 5.38 -4.83
C LEU A 425 27.19 5.53 -6.20
N ALA A 426 28.35 4.89 -6.40
CA ALA A 426 29.08 4.95 -7.67
C ALA A 426 28.40 4.16 -8.78
N ASP A 427 27.53 3.21 -8.42
CA ASP A 427 26.77 2.39 -9.36
C ASP A 427 25.46 3.08 -9.83
N LEU A 428 25.16 4.26 -9.30
CA LEU A 428 23.87 4.94 -9.46
C LEU A 428 23.98 6.21 -10.28
N GLU A 429 23.10 6.33 -11.27
CA GLU A 429 22.93 7.52 -12.11
C GLU A 429 21.58 8.18 -11.80
N LEU A 430 21.57 9.51 -11.76
CA LEU A 430 20.33 10.27 -11.61
C LEU A 430 19.65 10.42 -12.97
N ARG A 431 18.44 9.89 -13.10
CA ARG A 431 17.58 10.01 -14.27
C ARG A 431 16.35 10.87 -13.96
N VAL A 432 15.89 11.63 -14.95
CA VAL A 432 14.67 12.45 -14.86
C VAL A 432 13.75 12.13 -16.03
N ASP A 433 12.63 11.47 -15.74
CA ASP A 433 11.55 11.26 -16.71
C ASP A 433 10.49 12.36 -16.51
N SER A 434 10.29 13.21 -17.51
CA SER A 434 9.34 14.33 -17.44
C SER A 434 8.10 14.07 -18.29
N TYR A 435 6.93 14.44 -17.78
CA TYR A 435 5.68 14.31 -18.53
C TYR A 435 4.70 15.42 -18.17
N GLN A 436 3.92 15.84 -19.18
CA GLN A 436 2.90 16.88 -19.01
C GLN A 436 1.63 16.29 -18.41
N THR A 437 0.91 17.11 -17.65
CA THR A 437 -0.51 16.90 -17.34
C THR A 437 -1.30 18.11 -17.83
N ASP A 438 -2.60 18.10 -17.61
CA ASP A 438 -3.47 19.22 -17.93
C ASP A 438 -3.30 20.43 -16.99
N ALA A 439 -2.63 20.26 -15.84
CA ALA A 439 -2.46 21.31 -14.83
C ALA A 439 -1.01 21.48 -14.33
N THR A 440 -0.14 20.51 -14.58
CA THR A 440 1.23 20.48 -14.06
C THR A 440 2.20 19.89 -15.07
N THR A 441 3.47 20.27 -14.98
CA THR A 441 4.58 19.46 -15.49
C THR A 441 5.10 18.57 -14.36
N GLU A 442 5.11 17.26 -14.57
CA GLU A 442 5.61 16.28 -13.60
C GLU A 442 7.01 15.81 -13.97
N HIS A 443 7.86 15.66 -12.96
CA HIS A 443 9.21 15.12 -13.06
C HIS A 443 9.37 13.94 -12.10
N PHE A 444 9.69 12.77 -12.65
CA PHE A 444 10.07 11.58 -11.91
C PHE A 444 11.60 11.49 -11.88
N LEU A 445 12.18 11.90 -10.75
CA LEU A 445 13.62 11.82 -10.51
C LEU A 445 13.92 10.46 -9.89
N SER A 446 14.91 9.73 -10.40
CA SER A 446 15.29 8.43 -9.83
C SER A 446 16.78 8.18 -9.90
N PHE A 447 17.32 7.56 -8.85
CA PHE A 447 18.65 6.98 -8.89
C PHE A 447 18.54 5.54 -9.40
N GLU A 448 19.10 5.30 -10.58
CA GLU A 448 19.03 4.02 -11.29
C GLU A 448 20.42 3.39 -11.44
N THR A 449 20.50 2.06 -11.40
CA THR A 449 21.71 1.31 -11.80
C THR A 449 21.86 1.27 -13.32
N ALA A 450 23.00 0.78 -13.81
CA ALA A 450 23.24 0.58 -15.26
C ALA A 450 22.21 -0.34 -15.94
N ASP A 451 21.64 -1.31 -15.20
CA ASP A 451 20.54 -2.17 -15.65
C ASP A 451 19.14 -1.60 -15.30
N GLU A 452 19.08 -0.30 -15.00
CA GLU A 452 17.89 0.51 -14.74
C GLU A 452 17.07 0.10 -13.51
N ARG A 453 17.71 -0.49 -12.49
CA ARG A 453 17.09 -0.79 -11.19
C ARG A 453 17.02 0.49 -10.36
N ILE A 454 15.88 0.76 -9.74
CA ILE A 454 15.64 1.98 -8.97
C ILE A 454 16.07 1.78 -7.52
N ALA A 455 17.03 2.58 -7.04
CA ALA A 455 17.47 2.62 -5.66
C ALA A 455 16.68 3.63 -4.80
N GLY A 456 16.23 4.71 -5.42
CA GLY A 456 15.35 5.70 -4.80
C GLY A 456 14.79 6.65 -5.85
N PHE A 457 13.68 7.31 -5.55
CA PHE A 457 13.03 8.24 -6.47
C PHE A 457 12.27 9.35 -5.75
N LEU A 458 11.98 10.43 -6.48
CA LEU A 458 11.19 11.57 -6.05
C LEU A 458 10.22 11.98 -7.17
N ARG A 459 9.00 12.37 -6.78
CA ARG A 459 7.99 12.96 -7.68
C ARG A 459 7.91 14.46 -7.42
N LEU A 460 8.31 15.26 -8.41
CA LEU A 460 8.20 16.72 -8.39
C LEU A 460 7.10 17.14 -9.37
N SER A 461 6.17 17.96 -8.90
CA SER A 461 5.09 18.55 -9.69
C SER A 461 5.28 20.06 -9.74
N LEU A 462 5.22 20.61 -10.96
CA LEU A 462 5.33 22.03 -11.24
C LEU A 462 3.98 22.52 -11.82
N PRO A 463 3.09 23.15 -11.03
CA PRO A 463 1.81 23.67 -11.52
C PRO A 463 1.97 24.75 -12.59
N ASN A 464 1.27 24.63 -13.71
CA ASN A 464 1.42 25.57 -14.84
C ASN A 464 1.02 26.99 -14.40
N CYS A 465 1.68 28.02 -14.95
CA CYS A 465 1.49 29.41 -14.53
C CYS A 465 0.08 29.97 -14.79
N ASP A 466 -0.64 29.40 -15.76
CA ASP A 466 -2.02 29.74 -16.11
C ASP A 466 -3.06 28.94 -15.31
N THR A 467 -2.62 27.95 -14.53
CA THR A 467 -3.50 27.11 -13.72
C THR A 467 -3.81 27.81 -12.40
N ARG A 468 -5.06 28.24 -12.23
CA ARG A 468 -5.55 28.75 -10.94
C ARG A 468 -5.52 27.63 -9.91
N HIS A 469 -4.74 27.80 -8.85
CA HIS A 469 -4.62 26.79 -7.81
C HIS A 469 -5.90 26.71 -6.95
N PRO A 470 -6.48 25.51 -6.70
CA PRO A 470 -7.71 25.37 -5.90
C PRO A 470 -7.48 25.66 -4.41
N LEU A 471 -6.23 25.58 -3.95
CA LEU A 471 -5.78 25.88 -2.59
C LEU A 471 -4.86 27.10 -2.62
N PRO A 472 -5.34 28.32 -2.29
CA PRO A 472 -4.54 29.55 -2.39
C PRO A 472 -3.23 29.50 -1.60
N GLU A 473 -3.17 28.72 -0.51
CA GLU A 473 -1.97 28.53 0.30
C GLU A 473 -0.82 27.80 -0.41
N LEU A 474 -1.09 27.19 -1.56
CA LEU A 474 -0.12 26.51 -2.43
C LEU A 474 0.09 27.24 -3.77
N GLU A 475 -0.47 28.44 -3.92
CA GLU A 475 -0.19 29.28 -5.08
C GLU A 475 1.32 29.59 -5.16
N ASP A 476 1.90 29.56 -6.36
CA ASP A 476 3.35 29.71 -6.61
C ASP A 476 4.27 28.68 -5.92
N HIS A 477 3.74 27.52 -5.51
CA HIS A 477 4.56 26.44 -4.97
C HIS A 477 4.84 25.35 -6.01
N ALA A 478 6.11 25.01 -6.19
CA ALA A 478 6.46 23.67 -6.66
C ALA A 478 6.09 22.64 -5.58
N MET A 479 5.80 21.40 -5.96
CA MET A 479 5.30 20.38 -5.03
C MET A 479 6.10 19.08 -5.12
N ILE A 480 6.69 18.66 -4.00
CA ILE A 480 7.21 17.29 -3.83
C ILE A 480 6.04 16.41 -3.39
N ARG A 481 5.64 15.48 -4.27
CA ARG A 481 4.51 14.56 -4.08
C ARG A 481 4.91 13.25 -3.41
N GLU A 482 6.17 12.86 -3.54
CA GLU A 482 6.72 11.65 -2.94
C GLU A 482 8.25 11.70 -2.90
N VAL A 483 8.83 11.16 -1.82
CA VAL A 483 10.23 10.72 -1.78
C VAL A 483 10.27 9.29 -1.26
N HIS A 484 10.96 8.41 -1.97
CA HIS A 484 11.09 7.00 -1.59
C HIS A 484 12.52 6.52 -1.82
N VAL A 485 13.13 5.90 -0.80
CA VAL A 485 14.45 5.25 -0.90
C VAL A 485 14.31 3.82 -0.42
N TYR A 486 14.75 2.86 -1.24
CA TYR A 486 14.64 1.45 -0.91
C TYR A 486 15.70 1.04 0.12
N GLY A 487 15.36 0.10 1.01
CA GLY A 487 16.14 -0.24 2.19
C GLY A 487 17.61 -0.62 1.94
N PRO A 488 17.95 -1.42 0.92
CA PRO A 488 19.35 -1.70 0.59
C PRO A 488 20.18 -0.45 0.30
N ALA A 489 19.54 0.65 -0.11
CA ALA A 489 20.19 1.92 -0.42
C ALA A 489 20.09 2.97 0.71
N LEU A 490 19.42 2.67 1.83
CA LEU A 490 19.32 3.59 2.97
C LEU A 490 20.66 3.79 3.68
N ASN A 491 21.54 2.79 3.65
CA ASN A 491 22.84 2.82 4.35
C ASN A 491 23.95 3.53 3.55
N LEU A 492 23.64 4.05 2.35
CA LEU A 492 24.61 4.73 1.48
C LEU A 492 25.07 6.10 1.99
N GLY A 493 24.88 6.39 3.28
CA GLY A 493 25.30 7.61 3.96
C GLY A 493 25.92 7.42 5.34
N ASP A 494 26.14 6.18 5.81
CA ASP A 494 26.58 5.92 7.20
C ASP A 494 28.07 5.56 7.37
N ASP A 495 28.88 5.48 6.30
CA ASP A 495 30.29 5.11 6.39
C ASP A 495 31.26 6.30 6.25
N SER A 496 31.82 6.72 7.39
CA SER A 496 33.15 7.33 7.64
C SER A 496 33.41 8.85 7.46
N GLN A 497 34.10 9.40 8.46
CA GLN A 497 34.84 10.66 8.62
C GLN A 497 35.01 11.64 7.43
N GLY A 498 33.93 12.29 7.00
CA GLY A 498 34.01 13.50 6.19
C GLY A 498 32.63 14.11 5.90
N GLU A 499 32.32 15.27 6.49
CA GLU A 499 30.96 15.87 6.48
C GLU A 499 30.39 16.20 5.08
N ALA A 500 31.21 16.25 4.03
CA ALA A 500 30.79 16.69 2.70
C ALA A 500 30.56 15.57 1.66
N GLN A 501 31.02 14.33 1.88
CA GLN A 501 30.98 13.27 0.84
C GLN A 501 29.87 12.21 1.06
N HIS A 502 29.19 12.19 2.21
CA HIS A 502 28.26 11.12 2.60
C HIS A 502 26.79 11.58 2.69
N MET A 503 26.29 12.32 1.70
CA MET A 503 24.86 12.68 1.64
C MET A 503 24.00 11.52 1.11
N GLY A 504 23.02 11.07 1.91
CA GLY A 504 22.07 10.03 1.53
C GLY A 504 21.20 10.38 0.31
N LEU A 505 20.75 9.35 -0.42
CA LEU A 505 20.00 9.50 -1.69
C LEU A 505 18.76 10.40 -1.58
N GLY A 506 18.01 10.29 -0.47
CA GLY A 506 16.83 11.12 -0.24
C GLY A 506 17.15 12.62 -0.18
N THR A 507 18.26 13.00 0.45
CA THR A 507 18.73 14.39 0.52
C THR A 507 19.13 14.89 -0.87
N LYS A 508 19.87 14.07 -1.64
CA LYS A 508 20.25 14.41 -3.02
C LYS A 508 19.04 14.65 -3.91
N LEU A 509 18.01 13.81 -3.81
CA LEU A 509 16.75 13.98 -4.55
C LEU A 509 16.05 15.30 -4.17
N VAL A 510 15.92 15.61 -2.88
CA VAL A 510 15.28 16.86 -2.41
C VAL A 510 16.04 18.09 -2.89
N LEU A 511 17.38 18.07 -2.86
CA LEU A 511 18.20 19.18 -3.37
C LEU A 511 18.04 19.36 -4.88
N GLN A 512 18.02 18.27 -5.65
CA GLN A 512 17.75 18.35 -7.09
C GLN A 512 16.35 18.92 -7.37
N ALA A 513 15.34 18.51 -6.60
CA ALA A 513 13.98 19.02 -6.75
C ALA A 513 13.92 20.54 -6.50
N LYS A 514 14.61 21.04 -5.47
CA LYS A 514 14.74 22.48 -5.21
C LYS A 514 15.41 23.22 -6.38
N ALA A 515 16.50 22.67 -6.92
CA ALA A 515 17.21 23.26 -8.06
C ALA A 515 16.32 23.32 -9.32
N MET A 516 15.57 22.26 -9.61
CA MET A 516 14.63 22.22 -10.74
C MET A 516 13.47 23.19 -10.56
N ALA A 517 12.89 23.27 -9.35
CA ALA A 517 11.84 24.23 -9.03
C ALA A 517 12.34 25.67 -9.19
N ARG A 518 13.56 25.98 -8.73
CA ARG A 518 14.20 27.29 -8.94
C ARG A 518 14.35 27.62 -10.42
N ALA A 519 14.90 26.68 -11.20
CA ALA A 519 15.11 26.87 -12.63
C ALA A 519 13.80 27.08 -13.41
N ALA A 520 12.69 26.54 -12.89
CA ALA A 520 11.34 26.76 -13.42
C ALA A 520 10.67 28.05 -12.92
N GLY A 521 11.33 28.82 -12.04
CA GLY A 521 10.87 30.14 -11.60
C GLY A 521 9.99 30.16 -10.36
N TYR A 522 9.85 29.04 -9.62
CA TYR A 522 9.08 29.03 -8.38
C TYR A 522 9.86 29.64 -7.22
N GLY A 523 9.21 30.51 -6.44
CA GLY A 523 9.78 31.08 -5.22
C GLY A 523 9.74 30.14 -4.02
N HIS A 524 8.84 29.15 -4.03
CA HIS A 524 8.62 28.24 -2.90
C HIS A 524 8.47 26.79 -3.36
N ILE A 525 8.83 25.85 -2.47
CA ILE A 525 8.55 24.43 -2.63
C ILE A 525 7.79 23.90 -1.42
N ALA A 526 6.70 23.20 -1.68
CA ALA A 526 5.91 22.48 -0.69
C ALA A 526 6.18 20.97 -0.78
N VAL A 527 5.91 20.25 0.31
CA VAL A 527 5.88 18.79 0.34
C VAL A 527 4.68 18.29 1.11
N ILE A 528 3.98 17.31 0.53
CA ILE A 528 2.89 16.56 1.17
C ILE A 528 3.47 15.51 2.13
N SER A 529 4.13 15.97 3.18
CA SER A 529 4.74 15.07 4.16
C SER A 529 3.69 14.31 4.96
N ALA A 530 3.96 13.01 5.19
CA ALA A 530 3.28 12.24 6.21
C ALA A 530 3.72 12.71 7.61
N ILE A 531 2.85 12.53 8.60
CA ILE A 531 3.07 13.00 9.98
C ILE A 531 4.44 12.59 10.53
N GLY A 532 4.76 11.29 10.45
CA GLY A 532 6.02 10.70 10.90
C GLY A 532 7.26 11.06 10.08
N THR A 533 7.11 11.82 8.99
CA THR A 533 8.22 12.28 8.12
C THR A 533 8.50 13.77 8.23
N ARG A 534 7.69 14.55 8.95
CA ARG A 534 7.87 16.01 9.06
C ARG A 534 9.28 16.40 9.53
N ASN A 535 9.79 15.72 10.56
CA ASN A 535 11.13 15.96 11.11
C ASN A 535 12.27 15.70 10.09
N TYR A 536 12.07 14.80 9.13
CA TYR A 536 13.04 14.61 8.04
C TYR A 536 13.13 15.86 7.16
N TYR A 537 11.99 16.46 6.82
CA TYR A 537 11.96 17.68 6.01
C TYR A 537 12.40 18.92 6.79
N THR A 538 12.16 19.00 8.11
CA THR A 538 12.69 20.07 8.96
C THR A 538 14.21 20.17 8.89
N LYS A 539 14.91 19.02 8.88
CA LYS A 539 16.37 18.96 8.69
C LYS A 539 16.84 19.51 7.34
N HIS A 540 15.95 19.53 6.35
CA HIS A 540 16.19 20.05 4.99
C HIS A 540 15.64 21.46 4.79
N GLY A 541 15.38 22.19 5.88
CA GLY A 541 14.97 23.60 5.87
C GLY A 541 13.49 23.83 5.57
N PHE A 542 12.65 22.78 5.60
CA PHE A 542 11.20 22.96 5.52
C PHE A 542 10.60 23.30 6.89
N GLN A 543 9.53 24.07 6.89
CA GLN A 543 8.75 24.41 8.07
C GLN A 543 7.29 24.05 7.86
N LEU A 544 6.58 23.70 8.94
CA LEU A 544 5.15 23.43 8.85
C LEU A 544 4.41 24.75 8.61
N ASN A 545 3.72 24.86 7.48
CA ASN A 545 2.87 26.00 7.14
C ASN A 545 1.47 25.46 6.78
N GLY A 546 0.52 25.65 7.70
CA GLY A 546 -0.81 25.06 7.59
C GLY A 546 -0.76 23.53 7.49
N LEU A 547 -1.24 22.99 6.37
CA LEU A 547 -1.36 21.54 6.15
C LEU A 547 -0.15 20.91 5.45
N TYR A 548 0.87 21.70 5.09
CA TYR A 548 2.03 21.26 4.31
C TYR A 548 3.33 21.68 4.98
N MET A 549 4.43 21.03 4.60
CA MET A 549 5.77 21.52 4.94
C MET A 549 6.26 22.35 3.74
N THR A 550 6.65 23.60 3.95
CA THR A 550 7.10 24.50 2.89
C THR A 550 8.51 25.00 3.14
N CYS A 551 9.22 25.36 2.07
CA CYS A 551 10.57 25.90 2.13
C CYS A 551 10.70 27.00 1.06
N PRO A 552 11.21 28.19 1.39
CA PRO A 552 11.57 29.17 0.38
C PRO A 552 12.70 28.60 -0.48
N ILE A 553 12.60 28.77 -1.79
CA ILE A 553 13.68 28.52 -2.71
C ILE A 553 14.48 29.82 -2.76
N SER A 554 15.40 30.04 -1.82
CA SER A 554 16.27 31.22 -1.85
C SER A 554 17.09 31.25 -3.13
N ASP A 555 17.50 32.43 -3.61
CA ASP A 555 18.44 32.58 -4.73
C ASP A 555 19.78 31.86 -4.49
#